data_AF-A0A7V4ZEH5-F1
#
_entry.id   AF-A0A7V4ZEH5-F1
#
_cell.length_a   1.000
_cell.length_b   1.000
_cell.length_c   1.000
_cell.angle_alpha   90.00
_cell.angle_beta   90.00
_cell.angle_gamma   90.00
#
_symmetry.space_group_name_H-M   'P 1'
#
loop_
_entity.id
_entity.type
_entity.pdbx_description
1 polymer ?
#
loop_
_entity_poly.entity_id
_entity_poly.type
_entity_poly.pdbx_seq_one_letter_code
_entity_poly.pdbx_strand_id
1 'polypeptide(L)'
;EIFTKALSAFSAEWKSSVGAGSSVQWPVDTAGNGVGGKGNQGVAAAVQNTPNSLGYVELSYAVSNNLAYADLVNKAGKTVKANAKSVESAMADFANAFDAKFTATIVDAPGEGSWPIVGYTYLILRTKSMKDCLKAQKLLEYIRWTLTDAGAAKRAAELGYSVLPPAVRDAVLAKLREITCGGQPVLK
;
A
#
# COMPACT_ATOMS: atom_id res chain seq x y z
N GLU A 1 -4.69 8.34 2.30
CA GLU A 1 -5.14 7.78 3.59
C GLU A 1 -4.02 7.15 4.42
N ILE A 2 -3.16 6.28 3.85
CA ILE A 2 -2.08 5.62 4.64
C ILE A 2 -1.20 6.63 5.39
N PHE A 3 -0.77 7.69 4.73
CA PHE A 3 0.08 8.72 5.35
C PHE A 3 -0.60 9.43 6.52
N THR A 4 -1.86 9.85 6.38
CA THR A 4 -2.61 10.54 7.46
C THR A 4 -2.95 9.60 8.62
N LYS A 5 -3.16 8.30 8.35
CA LYS A 5 -3.22 7.25 9.39
C LYS A 5 -1.91 7.12 10.15
N ALA A 6 -0.78 7.11 9.44
CA ALA A 6 0.54 7.05 10.05
C ALA A 6 0.81 8.28 10.93
N LEU A 7 0.54 9.49 10.43
CA LEU A 7 0.66 10.72 11.24
C LEU A 7 -0.23 10.70 12.49
N SER A 8 -1.45 10.16 12.39
CA SER A 8 -2.34 9.98 13.54
C SER A 8 -1.84 8.93 14.54
N ALA A 9 -1.03 7.96 14.10
CA ALA A 9 -0.38 6.99 14.97
C ALA A 9 0.85 7.60 15.67
N PHE A 10 1.57 8.49 14.98
CA PHE A 10 2.80 9.11 15.49
C PHE A 10 2.54 10.30 16.43
N SER A 11 1.45 11.04 16.20
CA SER A 11 1.18 12.30 16.90
C SER A 11 -0.26 12.37 17.42
N ALA A 12 -0.40 12.49 18.74
CA ALA A 12 -1.68 12.72 19.40
C ALA A 12 -2.31 14.06 18.97
N GLU A 13 -1.49 15.09 18.76
CA GLU A 13 -1.93 16.39 18.27
C GLU A 13 -2.54 16.26 16.87
N TRP A 14 -1.83 15.62 15.93
CA TRP A 14 -2.34 15.37 14.58
C TRP A 14 -3.66 14.58 14.64
N LYS A 15 -3.70 13.52 15.44
CA LYS A 15 -4.89 12.67 15.60
C LYS A 15 -6.10 13.46 16.08
N SER A 16 -5.92 14.40 17.01
CA SER A 16 -7.00 15.21 17.57
C SER A 16 -7.45 16.37 16.68
N SER A 17 -6.56 16.93 15.87
CA SER A 17 -6.81 18.15 15.09
C SER A 17 -7.16 17.87 13.62
N VAL A 18 -6.38 17.03 12.95
CA VAL A 18 -6.54 16.72 11.51
C VAL A 18 -7.15 15.35 11.30
N GLY A 19 -6.70 14.36 12.08
CA GLY A 19 -7.13 12.97 11.99
C GLY A 19 -6.62 12.23 10.74
N ALA A 20 -7.33 11.16 10.39
CA ALA A 20 -6.97 10.27 9.29
C ALA A 20 -8.09 10.19 8.25
N GLY A 21 -7.70 10.23 6.98
CA GLY A 21 -8.66 10.21 5.87
C GLY A 21 -8.00 10.22 4.50
N SER A 22 -8.80 9.90 3.48
CA SER A 22 -8.39 10.03 2.08
C SER A 22 -8.29 11.48 1.61
N SER A 23 -9.05 12.38 2.25
CA SER A 23 -8.96 13.83 2.13
C SER A 23 -9.06 14.42 3.53
N VAL A 24 -8.23 15.42 3.83
CA VAL A 24 -8.20 16.14 5.12
C VAL A 24 -7.96 17.63 4.86
N GLN A 25 -8.25 18.47 5.83
CA GLN A 25 -7.86 19.88 5.78
C GLN A 25 -6.39 19.99 6.20
N TRP A 26 -5.48 20.24 5.25
CA TRP A 26 -4.06 20.29 5.55
C TRP A 26 -3.70 21.60 6.28
N PRO A 27 -2.98 21.54 7.42
CA PRO A 27 -2.53 22.73 8.12
C PRO A 27 -1.68 23.66 7.25
N VAL A 28 -0.85 23.08 6.37
CA VAL A 28 0.02 23.82 5.43
C VAL A 28 -0.75 24.63 4.38
N ASP A 29 -1.96 24.21 4.02
CA ASP A 29 -2.80 24.97 3.10
C ASP A 29 -3.28 26.27 3.77
N THR A 30 -3.62 26.20 5.07
CA THR A 30 -4.00 27.38 5.85
C THR A 30 -2.80 28.30 6.12
N ALA A 31 -1.60 27.72 6.28
CA ALA A 31 -0.36 28.48 6.42
C ALA A 31 0.15 29.08 5.10
N GLY A 32 -0.47 28.78 3.96
CA GLY A 32 -0.12 29.32 2.65
C GLY A 32 1.16 28.76 2.03
N ASN A 33 1.68 27.66 2.56
CA ASN A 33 2.89 26.99 2.07
C ASN A 33 2.64 25.57 1.53
N GLY A 34 1.37 25.14 1.48
CA GLY A 34 0.94 23.88 0.88
C GLY A 34 0.97 23.93 -0.65
N VAL A 35 1.43 22.84 -1.26
CA VAL A 35 1.34 22.61 -2.71
C VAL A 35 0.63 21.29 -2.97
N GLY A 36 -0.51 21.36 -3.67
CA GLY A 36 -1.29 20.18 -4.05
C GLY A 36 -0.75 19.50 -5.30
N GLY A 37 -0.34 18.23 -5.20
CA GLY A 37 0.04 17.38 -6.33
C GLY A 37 -1.05 16.38 -6.71
N LYS A 38 -1.47 16.35 -7.97
CA LYS A 38 -2.47 15.37 -8.46
C LYS A 38 -1.85 13.97 -8.60
N GLY A 39 -2.14 13.10 -7.63
CA GLY A 39 -1.62 11.73 -7.58
C GLY A 39 -0.11 11.67 -7.28
N ASN A 40 0.44 10.46 -7.19
CA ASN A 40 1.87 10.28 -6.88
C ASN A 40 2.78 11.00 -7.89
N GLN A 41 2.47 10.95 -9.20
CA GLN A 41 3.28 11.67 -10.20
C GLN A 41 3.28 13.18 -9.99
N GLY A 42 2.14 13.77 -9.58
CA GLY A 42 2.04 15.20 -9.34
C GLY A 42 2.83 15.63 -8.12
N VAL A 43 2.78 14.85 -7.03
CA VAL A 43 3.58 15.12 -5.83
C VAL A 43 5.08 14.93 -6.12
N ALA A 44 5.46 13.85 -6.80
CA ALA A 44 6.85 13.60 -7.19
C ALA A 44 7.43 14.75 -8.03
N ALA A 45 6.68 15.21 -9.04
CA ALA A 45 7.08 16.34 -9.87
C ALA A 45 7.17 17.66 -9.07
N ALA A 46 6.24 17.90 -8.14
CA ALA A 46 6.30 19.09 -7.28
C ALA A 46 7.54 19.07 -6.39
N VAL A 47 7.88 17.93 -5.78
CA VAL A 47 9.08 17.76 -4.96
C VAL A 47 10.35 17.99 -5.78
N GLN A 48 10.41 17.40 -6.98
CA GLN A 48 11.59 17.52 -7.85
C GLN A 48 11.85 18.96 -8.30
N ASN A 49 10.79 19.72 -8.58
CA ASN A 49 10.89 21.08 -9.10
C ASN A 49 10.91 22.17 -8.01
N THR A 50 10.76 21.79 -6.74
CA THR A 50 10.70 22.74 -5.61
C THR A 50 11.85 22.46 -4.64
N PRO A 51 12.95 23.24 -4.71
CA PRO A 51 14.06 23.08 -3.78
C PRO A 51 13.62 23.17 -2.31
N ASN A 52 14.23 22.36 -1.45
CA ASN A 52 13.96 22.30 -0.01
C ASN A 52 12.50 21.93 0.35
N SER A 53 11.80 21.22 -0.53
CA SER A 53 10.45 20.73 -0.27
C SER A 53 10.43 19.32 0.34
N LEU A 54 9.29 18.94 0.92
CA LEU A 54 9.00 17.59 1.40
C LEU A 54 7.63 17.18 0.86
N GLY A 55 7.51 15.93 0.43
CA GLY A 55 6.24 15.31 0.02
C GLY A 55 6.19 13.84 0.38
N TYR A 56 5.00 13.26 0.32
CA TYR A 56 4.79 11.83 0.51
C TYR A 56 4.39 11.18 -0.81
N VAL A 57 5.09 10.12 -1.19
CA VAL A 57 4.78 9.32 -2.39
C VAL A 57 4.96 7.85 -2.06
N GLU A 58 4.30 6.99 -2.83
CA GLU A 58 4.60 5.55 -2.81
C GLU A 58 6.05 5.32 -3.29
N LEU A 59 6.76 4.37 -2.68
CA LEU A 59 8.19 4.17 -2.83
C LEU A 59 8.62 4.00 -4.30
N SER A 60 7.84 3.29 -5.12
CA SER A 60 8.18 3.09 -6.53
C SER A 60 8.28 4.40 -7.32
N TYR A 61 7.55 5.44 -6.92
CA TYR A 61 7.64 6.77 -7.55
C TYR A 61 8.91 7.51 -7.12
N ALA A 62 9.35 7.36 -5.88
CA ALA A 62 10.64 7.91 -5.45
C ALA A 62 11.79 7.22 -6.19
N VAL A 63 11.79 5.88 -6.25
CA VAL A 63 12.81 5.08 -6.93
C VAL A 63 12.86 5.40 -8.43
N SER A 64 11.72 5.35 -9.13
CA SER A 64 11.68 5.52 -10.59
C SER A 64 12.04 6.93 -11.04
N ASN A 65 11.86 7.94 -10.19
CA ASN A 65 12.21 9.34 -10.48
C ASN A 65 13.55 9.76 -9.85
N ASN A 66 14.30 8.82 -9.25
CA ASN A 66 15.56 9.08 -8.55
C ASN A 66 15.45 10.20 -7.48
N LEU A 67 14.33 10.24 -6.77
CA LEU A 67 14.14 11.20 -5.69
C LEU A 67 14.90 10.75 -4.45
N ALA A 68 15.52 11.69 -3.75
CA ALA A 68 15.99 11.44 -2.39
C ALA A 68 14.78 11.19 -1.48
N TYR A 69 14.89 10.22 -0.58
CA TYR A 69 13.88 9.91 0.41
C TYR A 69 14.56 9.63 1.77
N ALA A 70 13.87 9.98 2.85
CA ALA A 70 14.40 9.88 4.20
C ALA A 70 14.31 8.45 4.75
N ASP A 71 15.20 8.14 5.69
CA ASP A 71 14.99 7.05 6.64
C ASP A 71 14.12 7.57 7.80
N LEU A 72 13.37 6.67 8.45
CA LEU A 72 12.48 7.04 9.57
C LEU A 72 12.80 6.22 10.80
N VAL A 73 12.63 6.84 11.97
CA VAL A 73 12.63 6.13 13.25
C VAL A 73 11.28 5.46 13.41
N ASN A 74 11.27 4.13 13.53
CA ASN A 74 10.05 3.35 13.71
C ASN A 74 9.63 3.28 15.19
N LYS A 75 8.52 2.58 15.45
CA LYS A 75 7.97 2.36 16.79
C LYS A 75 8.98 1.76 17.78
N ALA A 76 9.89 0.92 17.30
CA ALA A 76 10.94 0.27 18.10
C ALA A 76 12.17 1.18 18.33
N GLY A 77 12.13 2.44 17.88
CA GLY A 77 13.24 3.38 18.02
C GLY A 77 14.41 3.13 17.06
N LYS A 78 14.21 2.34 16.00
CA LYS A 78 15.25 2.05 15.00
C LYS A 78 15.10 2.95 13.80
N THR A 79 16.21 3.46 13.29
CA THR A 79 16.27 4.10 11.96
C THR A 79 16.19 3.02 10.90
N VAL A 80 15.08 2.99 10.16
CA VAL A 80 14.80 2.01 9.11
C VAL A 80 14.74 2.74 7.78
N LYS A 81 15.26 2.14 6.71
CA LYS A 81 15.14 2.63 5.33
C LYS A 81 13.96 1.98 4.63
N ALA A 82 13.19 2.74 3.85
CA ALA A 82 12.14 2.19 3.01
C ALA A 82 12.72 1.29 1.89
N ASN A 83 12.37 0.01 1.93
CA ASN A 83 12.66 -1.00 0.90
C ASN A 83 11.72 -2.22 1.04
N ALA A 84 11.82 -3.17 0.11
CA ALA A 84 10.97 -4.38 0.12
C ALA A 84 11.07 -5.18 1.44
N LYS A 85 12.26 -5.33 2.02
CA LYS A 85 12.47 -6.07 3.28
C LYS A 85 11.84 -5.38 4.49
N SER A 86 11.94 -4.04 4.58
CA SER A 86 11.32 -3.30 5.68
C SER A 86 9.80 -3.26 5.59
N VAL A 87 9.27 -3.30 4.36
CA VAL A 87 7.82 -3.44 4.08
C VAL A 87 7.36 -4.84 4.48
N GLU A 88 8.10 -5.89 4.09
CA GLU A 88 7.83 -7.27 4.47
C GLU A 88 7.80 -7.46 6.00
N SER A 89 8.77 -6.88 6.70
CA SER A 89 8.82 -6.88 8.18
C SER A 89 7.53 -6.30 8.78
N ALA A 90 7.06 -5.16 8.29
CA ALA A 90 5.81 -4.56 8.75
C ALA A 90 4.59 -5.43 8.42
N MET A 91 4.56 -6.08 7.25
CA MET A 91 3.47 -6.98 6.87
C MET A 91 3.41 -8.21 7.75
N ALA A 92 4.56 -8.77 8.14
CA ALA A 92 4.64 -9.93 9.02
C ALA A 92 4.09 -9.63 10.42
N ASP A 93 4.38 -8.44 10.98
CA ASP A 93 3.84 -7.99 12.27
C ASP A 93 2.30 -7.97 12.30
N PHE A 94 1.66 -7.80 11.13
CA PHE A 94 0.21 -7.71 10.96
C PHE A 94 -0.40 -8.87 10.15
N ALA A 95 0.28 -10.01 10.04
CA ALA A 95 -0.17 -11.12 9.18
C ALA A 95 -1.58 -11.62 9.49
N ASN A 96 -2.03 -11.49 10.75
CA ASN A 96 -3.34 -11.93 11.23
C ASN A 96 -4.35 -10.77 11.42
N ALA A 97 -4.05 -9.56 10.94
CA ALA A 97 -4.87 -8.37 11.17
C ALA A 97 -6.00 -8.18 10.14
N PHE A 98 -6.10 -9.07 9.15
CA PHE A 98 -7.09 -8.97 8.07
C PHE A 98 -8.50 -9.27 8.57
N ASP A 99 -9.45 -8.42 8.21
CA ASP A 99 -10.88 -8.68 8.42
C ASP A 99 -11.47 -9.60 7.33
N ALA A 100 -12.77 -9.90 7.44
CA ALA A 100 -13.48 -10.74 6.46
C ALA A 100 -13.53 -10.15 5.04
N LYS A 101 -13.19 -8.86 4.88
CA LYS A 101 -13.09 -8.16 3.59
C LYS A 101 -11.65 -8.12 3.07
N PHE A 102 -10.71 -8.81 3.73
CA PHE A 102 -9.28 -8.75 3.45
C PHE A 102 -8.70 -7.34 3.53
N THR A 103 -9.20 -6.52 4.46
CA THR A 103 -8.61 -5.20 4.74
C THR A 103 -7.84 -5.21 6.05
N ALA A 104 -6.72 -4.49 6.08
CA ALA A 104 -5.91 -4.30 7.28
C ALA A 104 -5.28 -2.90 7.27
N THR A 105 -5.16 -2.29 8.44
CA THR A 105 -4.34 -1.09 8.64
C THR A 105 -3.04 -1.54 9.30
N ILE A 106 -1.91 -1.28 8.64
CA ILE A 106 -0.60 -1.81 9.04
C ILE A 106 0.47 -0.71 9.22
N VAL A 107 0.03 0.48 9.63
CA VAL A 107 0.92 1.60 9.95
C VAL A 107 1.54 1.41 11.33
N ASP A 108 2.74 1.97 11.52
CA ASP A 108 3.46 1.98 12.81
C ASP A 108 3.66 0.58 13.44
N ALA A 109 4.08 -0.37 12.60
CA ALA A 109 4.39 -1.73 12.99
C ALA A 109 5.48 -1.80 14.08
N PRO A 110 5.38 -2.72 15.05
CA PRO A 110 6.28 -2.77 16.22
C PRO A 110 7.64 -3.42 15.95
N GLY A 111 7.84 -4.15 14.85
CA GLY A 111 9.08 -4.86 14.58
C GLY A 111 10.28 -3.94 14.35
N GLU A 112 11.47 -4.35 14.81
CA GLU A 112 12.69 -3.53 14.72
C GLU A 112 13.08 -3.17 13.29
N GLY A 113 12.81 -4.06 12.31
CA GLY A 113 13.08 -3.84 10.89
C GLY A 113 11.92 -3.20 10.12
N SER A 114 10.80 -2.90 10.78
CA SER A 114 9.56 -2.51 10.12
C SER A 114 9.58 -1.03 9.75
N TRP A 115 9.30 -0.72 8.49
CA TRP A 115 9.10 0.66 8.04
C TRP A 115 7.76 1.18 8.58
N PRO A 116 7.67 2.41 9.13
CA PRO A 116 6.50 2.82 9.89
C PRO A 116 5.31 3.28 9.02
N ILE A 117 5.50 3.54 7.72
CA ILE A 117 4.44 4.01 6.80
C ILE A 117 4.20 2.97 5.71
N VAL A 118 3.43 1.94 6.02
CA VAL A 118 3.12 0.83 5.10
C VAL A 118 1.60 0.67 4.97
N GLY A 119 1.15 0.21 3.81
CA GLY A 119 -0.24 -0.20 3.60
C GLY A 119 -0.40 -1.16 2.45
N TYR A 120 -1.49 -1.93 2.48
CA TYR A 120 -1.92 -2.75 1.36
C TYR A 120 -2.67 -1.92 0.32
N THR A 121 -2.57 -2.34 -0.94
CA THR A 121 -3.46 -1.92 -2.02
C THR A 121 -4.41 -3.07 -2.37
N TYR A 122 -5.57 -2.75 -2.93
CA TYR A 122 -6.67 -3.70 -3.08
C TYR A 122 -7.20 -3.75 -4.50
N LEU A 123 -7.54 -4.95 -4.95
CA LEU A 123 -8.38 -5.17 -6.12
C LEU A 123 -9.81 -5.42 -5.66
N ILE A 124 -10.76 -4.63 -6.15
CA ILE A 124 -12.19 -4.80 -5.84
C ILE A 124 -12.84 -5.55 -7.00
N LEU A 125 -13.34 -6.76 -6.72
CA LEU A 125 -13.92 -7.65 -7.72
C LEU A 125 -15.40 -7.92 -7.43
N ARG A 126 -16.20 -8.02 -8.49
CA ARG A 126 -17.55 -8.58 -8.39
C ARG A 126 -17.42 -10.08 -8.21
N THR A 127 -17.96 -10.61 -7.12
CA THR A 127 -17.88 -12.05 -6.80
C THR A 127 -19.01 -12.88 -7.42
N LYS A 128 -20.20 -12.28 -7.61
CA LYS A 128 -21.40 -12.99 -8.10
C LYS A 128 -22.03 -12.40 -9.35
N SER A 129 -21.57 -11.22 -9.78
CA SER A 129 -22.21 -10.45 -10.87
C SER A 129 -21.29 -10.20 -12.06
N MET A 130 -20.27 -11.05 -12.25
CA MET A 130 -19.49 -11.04 -13.48
C MET A 130 -20.39 -11.54 -14.63
N LYS A 131 -20.49 -10.73 -15.69
CA LYS A 131 -21.36 -11.04 -16.86
C LYS A 131 -20.60 -11.67 -18.02
N ASP A 132 -19.34 -11.29 -18.20
CA ASP A 132 -18.45 -11.81 -19.23
C ASP A 132 -17.53 -12.85 -18.59
N CYS A 133 -17.82 -14.13 -18.83
CA CYS A 133 -17.12 -15.23 -18.19
C CYS A 133 -15.69 -15.41 -18.72
N LEU A 134 -15.45 -15.11 -20.00
CA LEU A 134 -14.10 -15.17 -20.55
C LEU A 134 -13.22 -14.07 -19.94
N LYS A 135 -13.74 -12.84 -19.86
CA LYS A 135 -13.04 -11.74 -19.18
C LYS A 135 -12.81 -12.03 -17.70
N ALA A 136 -13.80 -12.60 -17.01
CA ALA A 136 -13.66 -13.01 -15.63
C ALA A 136 -12.52 -14.02 -15.47
N GLN A 137 -12.52 -15.08 -16.30
CA GLN A 137 -11.47 -16.10 -16.27
C GLN A 137 -10.08 -15.50 -16.48
N LYS A 138 -9.90 -14.69 -17.52
CA LYS A 138 -8.59 -14.08 -17.83
C LYS A 138 -8.11 -13.12 -16.75
N LEU A 139 -9.03 -12.37 -16.13
CA LEU A 139 -8.71 -11.50 -15.00
C LEU A 139 -8.21 -12.32 -13.79
N LEU A 140 -8.90 -13.41 -13.46
CA LEU A 140 -8.53 -14.23 -12.30
C LEU A 140 -7.24 -15.02 -12.54
N GLU A 141 -7.01 -15.49 -13.77
CA GLU A 141 -5.74 -16.09 -14.18
C GLU A 141 -4.59 -15.08 -14.03
N TYR A 142 -4.78 -13.83 -14.47
CA TYR A 142 -3.80 -12.77 -14.32
C TYR A 142 -3.49 -12.48 -12.84
N ILE A 143 -4.50 -12.31 -11.99
CA ILE A 143 -4.29 -12.08 -10.55
C ILE A 143 -3.56 -13.26 -9.91
N ARG A 144 -3.95 -14.49 -10.24
CA ARG A 144 -3.25 -15.70 -9.76
C ARG A 144 -1.78 -15.69 -10.19
N TRP A 145 -1.49 -15.36 -11.45
CA TRP A 145 -0.13 -15.24 -11.96
C TRP A 145 0.66 -14.18 -11.19
N THR A 146 0.11 -12.98 -10.97
CA THR A 146 0.81 -11.92 -10.20
C THR A 146 1.19 -12.33 -8.77
N LEU A 147 0.48 -13.30 -8.20
CA LEU A 147 0.68 -13.78 -6.84
C LEU A 147 1.59 -15.00 -6.73
N THR A 148 1.83 -15.71 -7.83
CA THR A 148 2.49 -17.04 -7.81
C THR A 148 3.72 -17.13 -8.70
N ASP A 149 3.87 -16.22 -9.67
CA ASP A 149 4.99 -16.20 -10.59
C ASP A 149 6.23 -15.51 -9.99
N ALA A 150 7.39 -16.15 -10.13
CA ALA A 150 8.65 -15.63 -9.59
C ALA A 150 9.15 -14.37 -10.32
N GLY A 151 8.86 -14.24 -11.62
CA GLY A 151 9.18 -13.04 -12.40
C GLY A 151 8.33 -11.85 -11.97
N ALA A 152 7.03 -12.07 -11.72
CA ALA A 152 6.15 -11.05 -11.14
C ALA A 152 6.63 -10.60 -9.75
N ALA A 153 7.00 -11.55 -8.88
CA ALA A 153 7.57 -11.26 -7.56
C ALA A 153 8.86 -10.44 -7.65
N LYS A 154 9.79 -10.84 -8.53
CA LYS A 154 11.04 -10.10 -8.77
C LYS A 154 10.77 -8.67 -9.23
N ARG A 155 9.86 -8.49 -10.19
CA ARG A 155 9.52 -7.16 -10.71
C ARG A 155 8.91 -6.25 -9.64
N ALA A 156 8.07 -6.81 -8.76
CA ALA A 156 7.51 -6.08 -7.63
C ALA A 156 8.63 -5.60 -6.68
N ALA A 157 9.57 -6.48 -6.33
CA ALA A 157 10.70 -6.15 -5.46
C ALA A 157 11.62 -5.06 -6.05
N GLU A 158 11.90 -5.11 -7.35
CA GLU A 158 12.68 -4.07 -8.06
C GLU A 158 12.04 -2.67 -7.96
N LEU A 159 10.71 -2.62 -7.89
CA LEU A 159 9.95 -1.38 -7.73
C LEU A 159 9.75 -0.98 -6.26
N GLY A 160 10.27 -1.76 -5.30
CA GLY A 160 10.15 -1.50 -3.87
C GLY A 160 8.89 -2.09 -3.20
N TYR A 161 8.08 -2.86 -3.94
CA TYR A 161 6.95 -3.59 -3.36
C TYR A 161 7.42 -4.88 -2.69
N SER A 162 6.82 -5.23 -1.56
CA SER A 162 6.94 -6.57 -1.00
C SER A 162 5.89 -7.51 -1.61
N VAL A 163 6.22 -8.79 -1.71
CA VAL A 163 5.22 -9.83 -1.99
C VAL A 163 4.35 -10.06 -0.75
N LEU A 164 3.11 -10.54 -0.96
CA LEU A 164 2.24 -10.92 0.14
C LEU A 164 2.86 -12.06 0.96
N PRO A 165 2.78 -12.04 2.29
CA PRO A 165 3.13 -13.18 3.12
C PRO A 165 2.37 -14.43 2.66
N PRO A 166 2.97 -15.64 2.72
CA PRO A 166 2.37 -16.86 2.17
C PRO A 166 0.93 -17.11 2.67
N ALA A 167 0.67 -16.92 3.97
CA ALA A 167 -0.66 -17.09 4.55
C ALA A 167 -1.71 -16.15 3.91
N VAL A 168 -1.34 -14.89 3.67
CA VAL A 168 -2.21 -13.88 3.06
C VAL A 168 -2.43 -14.21 1.59
N ARG A 169 -1.37 -14.56 0.86
CA ARG A 169 -1.44 -14.99 -0.54
C ARG A 169 -2.40 -16.16 -0.70
N ASP A 170 -2.25 -17.19 0.13
CA ASP A 170 -3.04 -18.42 0.02
C ASP A 170 -4.52 -18.16 0.35
N ALA A 171 -4.80 -17.29 1.32
CA ALA A 171 -6.16 -16.85 1.63
C ALA A 171 -6.80 -16.04 0.47
N VAL A 172 -6.03 -15.17 -0.20
CA VAL A 172 -6.48 -14.47 -1.41
C VAL A 172 -6.76 -15.46 -2.54
N LEU A 173 -5.86 -16.41 -2.79
CA LEU A 173 -6.06 -17.44 -3.83
C LEU A 173 -7.30 -18.30 -3.57
N ALA A 174 -7.58 -18.64 -2.31
CA ALA A 174 -8.82 -19.31 -1.92
C ALA A 174 -10.04 -18.44 -2.24
N LYS A 175 -9.98 -17.13 -1.93
CA LYS A 175 -11.07 -16.19 -2.20
C LYS A 175 -11.38 -16.04 -3.69
N LEU A 176 -10.36 -16.09 -4.56
CA LEU A 176 -10.56 -16.02 -6.02
C LEU A 176 -11.38 -17.21 -6.55
N ARG A 177 -11.34 -18.38 -5.89
CA ARG A 177 -12.13 -19.57 -6.28
C ARG A 177 -13.63 -19.40 -5.99
N GLU A 178 -14.01 -18.49 -5.09
CA GLU A 178 -15.42 -18.20 -4.79
C GLU A 178 -16.10 -17.35 -5.87
N ILE A 179 -15.34 -16.79 -6.82
CA ILE A 179 -15.89 -15.90 -7.84
C ILE A 179 -16.64 -16.73 -8.88
N THR A 180 -17.86 -16.28 -9.19
CA THR A 180 -18.79 -16.93 -10.10
C THR A 180 -19.17 -16.03 -11.28
N CYS A 181 -19.47 -16.65 -12.42
CA CYS A 181 -20.04 -16.05 -13.60
C CYS A 181 -21.24 -16.90 -14.05
N GLY A 182 -22.42 -16.29 -14.20
CA GLY A 182 -23.65 -17.03 -14.48
C GLY A 182 -23.98 -18.09 -13.42
N GLY A 183 -23.58 -17.87 -12.15
CA GLY A 183 -23.77 -18.82 -11.06
C GLY A 183 -22.77 -19.98 -11.02
N GLN A 184 -21.84 -20.07 -11.98
CA GLN A 184 -20.81 -21.12 -12.02
C GLN A 184 -19.44 -20.58 -11.60
N PRO A 185 -18.60 -21.37 -10.89
CA PRO A 185 -17.23 -20.96 -10.57
C PRO A 185 -16.44 -20.56 -11.81
N VAL A 186 -15.71 -19.45 -11.73
CA VAL A 186 -14.89 -18.94 -12.84
C VAL A 186 -13.57 -19.70 -12.93
N LEU A 187 -12.88 -19.88 -11.81
CA LEU A 187 -11.70 -20.73 -11.72
C LEU A 187 -12.17 -22.15 -11.41
N LYS A 188 -11.79 -23.09 -12.27
CA LYS A 188 -11.90 -24.52 -11.99
C LYS A 188 -10.79 -24.97 -11.03
#